data_AF-A0A6H9GKC3-F1
#
_entry.id   AF-A0A6H9GKC3-F1
#
_cell.length_a   1.000
_cell.length_b   1.000
_cell.length_c   1.000
_cell.angle_alpha   90.00
_cell.angle_beta   90.00
_cell.angle_gamma   90.00
#
_symmetry.space_group_name_H-M   'P 1'
#
loop_
_entity.id
_entity.type
_entity.pdbx_description
1 polymer ?
#
loop_
_entity_poly.entity_id
_entity_poly.type
_entity_poly.pdbx_seq_one_letter_code
_entity_poly.pdbx_strand_id
1 'polypeptide(L)'
;MSENEINLVKIITFAWLLFWAFLSVKNIIFKRYYSAYLVIIINFLFFGVPLLLDLVIGEPKYDFFRGLDNLRVAVRDETTFLIYCLYIAIVPVVLWYNGIPKDKESHGRLLINNQTFWVNLIGFSNRYKLGKQFKLLMILIGYFLLFLPVIVWSFSPNPSLYITYGAKGAGLLSEEAEKFHKLIHLSSLLSLSGIITVILLKKNKNLSLMNLYFWASVIIPTSITIWLNGKRHIVAFMIFALMLTFLLKKAFNRVKLLAFFLGLLLVFGLFSYSYQTSLVRGIDTKQMYEISRFDYARDHLLKLSIYSELNPDKFKILDHRLQTVYHALVLYIPRFLWASKPMLYDYQKYVTAASFNISTKDVSFGITGTWLGESLSNFGWVGAFIGPMTIALICRFGDSTKNNFLIIFTSFISLYLLLLSLGSVFRFLIIWLILLIREYYKKKYKKYKGYKI
;
A
#
# COMPACT_ATOMS: atom_id res chain seq x y z
N MET A 1 19.46 6.20 29.10
CA MET A 1 20.76 6.13 28.38
C MET A 1 21.24 7.54 28.09
N SER A 2 22.53 7.77 27.84
CA SER A 2 22.98 9.07 27.35
C SER A 2 22.45 9.33 25.94
N GLU A 3 22.27 10.60 25.57
CA GLU A 3 21.81 11.00 24.23
C GLU A 3 22.73 10.44 23.12
N ASN A 4 24.03 10.41 23.38
CA ASN A 4 25.04 9.86 22.47
C ASN A 4 24.83 8.35 22.22
N GLU A 5 24.48 7.57 23.25
CA GLU A 5 24.22 6.14 23.09
C GLU A 5 22.93 5.90 22.30
N ILE A 6 21.87 6.67 22.55
CA ILE A 6 20.61 6.59 21.78
C ILE A 6 20.88 6.90 20.31
N ASN A 7 21.63 7.97 20.03
CA ASN A 7 21.98 8.35 18.67
C ASN A 7 22.86 7.29 17.98
N LEU A 8 23.78 6.66 18.70
CA LEU A 8 24.56 5.54 18.19
C LEU A 8 23.66 4.35 17.80
N VAL A 9 22.67 3.99 18.62
CA VAL A 9 21.70 2.92 18.30
C VAL A 9 20.89 3.27 17.05
N LYS A 10 20.44 4.53 16.89
CA LYS A 10 19.76 5.00 15.68
C LYS A 10 20.63 4.81 14.43
N ILE A 11 21.90 5.23 14.50
CA ILE A 11 22.87 5.12 13.39
C ILE A 11 23.11 3.66 13.01
N ILE A 12 23.39 2.80 14.00
CA ILE A 12 23.67 1.38 13.77
C ILE A 12 22.45 0.70 13.15
N THR A 13 21.26 0.95 13.70
CA THR A 13 20.01 0.37 13.18
C THR A 13 19.70 0.88 11.78
N PHE A 14 19.87 2.17 11.51
CA PHE A 14 19.71 2.75 10.19
C PHE A 14 20.67 2.10 9.17
N ALA A 15 21.96 2.01 9.50
CA ALA A 15 22.98 1.41 8.63
C ALA A 15 22.67 -0.07 8.34
N TRP A 16 22.23 -0.82 9.34
CA TRP A 16 21.79 -2.21 9.19
C TRP A 16 20.61 -2.35 8.22
N LEU A 17 19.58 -1.51 8.36
CA LEU A 17 18.42 -1.54 7.47
C LEU A 17 18.77 -1.08 6.05
N LEU A 18 19.64 -0.07 5.93
CA LEU A 18 20.15 0.40 4.64
C LEU A 18 20.93 -0.69 3.91
N PHE A 19 21.74 -1.47 4.62
CA PHE A 19 22.46 -2.62 4.06
C PHE A 19 21.50 -3.64 3.44
N TRP A 20 20.44 -4.05 4.15
CA TRP A 20 19.44 -4.98 3.62
C TRP A 20 18.64 -4.40 2.46
N ALA A 21 18.30 -3.12 2.50
CA ALA A 21 17.64 -2.42 1.39
C ALA A 21 18.55 -2.38 0.15
N PHE A 22 19.83 -2.05 0.32
CA PHE A 22 20.82 -2.05 -0.76
C PHE A 22 20.98 -3.44 -1.39
N LEU A 23 21.11 -4.50 -0.57
CA LEU A 23 21.17 -5.88 -1.07
C LEU A 23 19.91 -6.26 -1.86
N SER A 24 18.75 -5.84 -1.39
CA SER A 24 17.46 -6.08 -2.05
C SER A 24 17.37 -5.35 -3.39
N VAL A 25 17.78 -4.07 -3.46
CA VAL A 25 17.87 -3.29 -4.71
C VAL A 25 18.84 -3.95 -5.68
N LYS A 26 20.04 -4.32 -5.22
CA LYS A 26 21.05 -5.01 -6.03
C LYS A 26 20.49 -6.31 -6.62
N ASN A 27 19.77 -7.11 -5.83
CA ASN A 27 19.18 -8.35 -6.31
C ASN A 27 18.03 -8.13 -7.31
N ILE A 28 17.18 -7.13 -7.09
CA ILE A 28 16.12 -6.77 -8.06
C ILE A 28 16.71 -6.31 -9.39
N ILE A 29 17.76 -5.48 -9.37
CA ILE A 29 18.36 -4.89 -10.57
C ILE A 29 19.20 -5.93 -11.33
N PHE A 30 20.09 -6.64 -10.63
CA PHE A 30 21.15 -7.44 -11.25
C PHE A 30 20.90 -8.95 -11.21
N LYS A 31 19.95 -9.43 -10.38
CA LYS A 31 19.70 -10.87 -10.21
C LYS A 31 18.24 -11.22 -10.54
N ARG A 32 17.45 -11.49 -9.51
CA ARG A 32 16.08 -12.02 -9.61
C ARG A 32 15.17 -11.20 -8.72
N TYR A 33 13.96 -10.99 -9.22
CA TYR A 33 12.90 -10.36 -8.45
C TYR A 33 12.22 -11.38 -7.54
N TYR A 34 12.13 -11.04 -6.26
CA TYR A 34 11.25 -11.69 -5.28
C TYR A 34 10.46 -10.59 -4.57
N SER A 35 9.18 -10.84 -4.26
CA SER A 35 8.32 -9.91 -3.53
C SER A 35 8.98 -9.46 -2.22
N ALA A 36 9.67 -10.37 -1.52
CA ALA A 36 10.36 -10.09 -0.26
C ALA A 36 11.38 -8.94 -0.37
N TYR A 37 12.13 -8.83 -1.49
CA TYR A 37 13.09 -7.74 -1.68
C TYR A 37 12.40 -6.38 -1.74
N LEU A 38 11.24 -6.31 -2.40
CA LEU A 38 10.48 -5.06 -2.44
C LEU A 38 9.95 -4.69 -1.05
N VAL A 39 9.46 -5.67 -0.29
CA VAL A 39 9.01 -5.47 1.10
C VAL A 39 10.15 -4.96 1.98
N ILE A 40 11.37 -5.50 1.85
CA ILE A 40 12.54 -5.04 2.62
C ILE A 40 12.88 -3.58 2.31
N ILE A 41 12.84 -3.18 1.03
CA ILE A 41 13.09 -1.79 0.63
C ILE A 41 12.05 -0.86 1.25
N ILE A 42 10.77 -1.22 1.15
CA ILE A 42 9.69 -0.41 1.71
C ILE A 42 9.75 -0.39 3.25
N ASN A 43 10.14 -1.49 3.89
CA ASN A 43 10.37 -1.52 5.34
C ASN A 43 11.45 -0.51 5.75
N PHE A 44 12.57 -0.47 5.02
CA PHE A 44 13.60 0.55 5.25
C PHE A 44 13.06 1.98 5.08
N LEU A 45 12.26 2.26 4.04
CA LEU A 45 11.72 3.61 3.83
C LEU A 45 10.74 4.06 4.93
N PHE A 46 9.89 3.16 5.44
CA PHE A 46 8.81 3.51 6.36
C PHE A 46 9.14 3.33 7.84
N PHE A 47 10.19 2.58 8.16
CA PHE A 47 10.66 2.31 9.53
C PHE A 47 12.15 2.69 9.73
N GLY A 48 13.00 2.57 8.71
CA GLY A 48 14.44 2.89 8.82
C GLY A 48 14.76 4.37 8.63
N VAL A 49 14.35 4.97 7.50
CA VAL A 49 14.51 6.41 7.21
C VAL A 49 14.04 7.29 8.37
N PRO A 50 12.91 6.97 9.04
CA PRO A 50 12.55 7.55 10.32
C PRO A 50 13.69 7.86 11.30
N LEU A 51 14.57 6.89 11.55
CA LEU A 51 15.69 7.01 12.49
C LEU A 51 16.73 8.05 12.04
N LEU A 52 16.98 8.17 10.74
CA LEU A 52 17.89 9.18 10.20
C LEU A 52 17.28 10.58 10.35
N LEU A 53 15.97 10.72 10.12
CA LEU A 53 15.29 12.00 10.29
C LEU A 53 15.29 12.44 11.75
N ASP A 54 15.19 11.51 12.70
CA ASP A 54 15.31 11.82 14.13
C ASP A 54 16.69 12.41 14.49
N LEU A 55 17.75 12.06 13.74
CA LEU A 55 19.11 12.59 13.92
C LEU A 55 19.34 13.93 13.21
N VAL A 56 18.80 14.08 12.00
CA VAL A 56 19.08 15.24 11.13
C VAL A 56 18.12 16.40 11.38
N ILE A 57 16.85 16.11 11.64
CA ILE A 57 15.79 17.10 11.84
C ILE A 57 15.41 17.18 13.32
N GLY A 58 15.40 16.04 14.00
CA GLY A 58 14.95 15.89 15.38
C GLY A 58 13.70 15.01 15.49
N GLU A 59 13.44 14.55 16.71
CA GLU A 59 12.27 13.73 16.99
C GLU A 59 10.97 14.55 16.95
N PRO A 60 9.92 14.03 16.29
CA PRO A 60 8.63 14.70 16.25
C PRO A 60 7.99 14.76 17.64
N LYS A 61 7.46 15.93 18.03
CA LYS A 61 6.79 16.10 19.33
C LYS A 61 5.35 15.60 19.33
N TYR A 62 4.70 15.61 18.17
CA TYR A 62 3.29 15.25 17.95
C TYR A 62 2.30 16.11 18.75
N ASP A 63 2.60 17.40 18.87
CA ASP A 63 1.77 18.35 19.66
C ASP A 63 0.63 18.98 18.85
N PHE A 64 0.52 18.67 17.55
CA PHE A 64 -0.46 19.29 16.63
C PHE A 64 -1.89 18.75 16.76
N PHE A 65 -2.10 17.59 17.41
CA PHE A 65 -3.44 17.09 17.74
C PHE A 65 -3.62 16.93 19.24
N ARG A 66 -4.67 17.57 19.77
CA ARG A 66 -5.07 17.41 21.17
C ARG A 66 -5.52 15.97 21.40
N GLY A 67 -5.01 15.35 22.47
CA GLY A 67 -5.38 14.00 22.89
C GLY A 67 -4.40 12.89 22.47
N LEU A 68 -3.38 13.16 21.63
CA LEU A 68 -2.34 12.16 21.25
C LEU A 68 -1.39 11.75 22.39
N ASP A 69 -1.82 11.83 23.64
CA ASP A 69 -1.00 11.65 24.85
C ASP A 69 -0.30 10.29 24.86
N ASN A 70 -1.05 9.21 24.59
CA ASN A 70 -0.50 7.86 24.59
C ASN A 70 0.55 7.66 23.48
N LEU A 71 0.35 8.27 22.31
CA LEU A 71 1.34 8.25 21.24
C LEU A 71 2.60 9.02 21.61
N ARG A 72 2.46 10.21 22.20
CA ARG A 72 3.58 11.04 22.65
C ARG A 72 4.45 10.32 23.68
N VAL A 73 3.81 9.67 24.65
CA VAL A 73 4.52 8.89 25.66
C VAL A 73 5.24 7.70 25.02
N ALA A 74 4.55 6.94 24.15
CA ALA A 74 5.15 5.76 23.51
C ALA A 74 6.35 6.09 22.61
N VAL A 75 6.35 7.22 21.92
CA VAL A 75 7.45 7.61 21.03
C VAL A 75 8.70 8.03 21.80
N ARG A 76 8.52 8.61 22.99
CA ARG A 76 9.60 9.14 23.86
C ARG A 76 10.13 8.12 24.87
N ASP A 77 9.47 6.98 25.03
CA ASP A 77 9.90 5.93 25.96
C ASP A 77 11.15 5.21 25.46
N GLU A 78 12.25 5.29 26.22
CA GLU A 78 13.56 4.73 25.84
C GLU A 78 13.50 3.21 25.66
N THR A 79 12.79 2.50 26.55
CA THR A 79 12.66 1.03 26.48
C THR A 79 11.94 0.61 25.21
N THR A 80 10.84 1.28 24.89
CA THR A 80 10.08 1.10 23.66
C THR A 80 10.95 1.36 22.43
N PHE A 81 11.77 2.42 22.46
CA PHE A 81 12.69 2.75 21.38
C PHE A 81 13.73 1.63 21.13
N LEU A 82 14.33 1.07 22.18
CA LEU A 82 15.30 -0.02 22.06
C LEU A 82 14.66 -1.29 21.48
N ILE A 83 13.49 -1.66 22.00
CA ILE A 83 12.73 -2.82 21.48
C ILE A 83 12.30 -2.59 20.03
N TYR A 84 11.89 -1.35 19.70
CA TYR A 84 11.58 -0.96 18.33
C TYR A 84 12.76 -1.20 17.40
N CYS A 85 13.96 -0.71 17.75
CA CYS A 85 15.17 -0.88 16.94
C CYS A 85 15.52 -2.36 16.74
N LEU A 86 15.45 -3.17 17.81
CA LEU A 86 15.65 -4.61 17.73
C LEU A 86 14.62 -5.28 16.81
N TYR A 87 13.34 -4.93 16.98
CA TYR A 87 12.27 -5.54 16.20
C TYR A 87 12.42 -5.23 14.71
N ILE A 88 12.57 -3.97 14.33
CA ILE A 88 12.71 -3.61 12.90
C ILE A 88 14.01 -4.14 12.28
N ALA A 89 15.08 -4.33 13.07
CA ALA A 89 16.32 -4.94 12.60
C ALA A 89 16.15 -6.44 12.27
N ILE A 90 15.26 -7.14 12.97
CA ILE A 90 14.93 -8.56 12.73
C ILE A 90 14.03 -8.75 11.51
N VAL A 91 13.10 -7.81 11.24
CA VAL A 91 12.16 -7.88 10.11
C VAL A 91 12.82 -8.24 8.76
N PRO A 92 13.85 -7.51 8.27
CA PRO A 92 14.47 -7.82 6.99
C PRO A 92 15.18 -9.19 7.00
N VAL A 93 15.71 -9.63 8.13
CA VAL A 93 16.32 -10.95 8.28
C VAL A 93 15.27 -12.04 8.09
N VAL A 94 14.13 -11.93 8.79
CA VAL A 94 13.02 -12.90 8.64
C VAL A 94 12.52 -12.93 7.20
N LEU A 95 12.31 -11.77 6.59
CA LEU A 95 11.87 -11.66 5.19
C LEU A 95 12.90 -12.26 4.22
N TRP A 96 14.19 -12.04 4.45
CA TRP A 96 15.24 -12.54 3.56
C TRP A 96 15.33 -14.06 3.58
N TYR A 97 15.35 -14.66 4.76
CA TYR A 97 15.55 -16.11 4.89
C TYR A 97 14.26 -16.92 4.68
N ASN A 98 13.10 -16.37 5.05
CA ASN A 98 11.83 -17.10 4.98
C ASN A 98 10.93 -16.66 3.83
N GLY A 99 11.16 -15.46 3.27
CA GLY A 99 10.35 -14.89 2.20
C GLY A 99 10.75 -15.31 0.79
N ILE A 100 11.89 -15.98 0.64
CA ILE A 100 12.41 -16.44 -0.65
C ILE A 100 12.11 -17.95 -0.81
N PRO A 101 11.59 -18.40 -1.98
CA PRO A 101 11.41 -19.82 -2.27
C PRO A 101 12.73 -20.62 -2.13
N LYS A 102 12.64 -21.82 -1.51
CA LYS A 102 13.79 -22.71 -1.32
C LYS A 102 14.32 -23.31 -2.63
N ASP A 103 13.41 -23.62 -3.56
CA ASP A 103 13.77 -24.10 -4.90
C ASP A 103 14.08 -22.89 -5.79
N LYS A 104 15.34 -22.46 -5.74
CA LYS A 104 15.82 -21.32 -6.52
C LYS A 104 15.84 -21.65 -8.01
N GLU A 105 16.01 -22.90 -8.43
CA GLU A 105 16.28 -23.20 -9.85
C GLU A 105 15.01 -23.29 -10.71
N SER A 106 13.85 -23.58 -10.11
CA SER A 106 12.65 -23.91 -10.88
C SER A 106 11.44 -22.94 -10.74
N HIS A 107 11.51 -21.95 -9.83
CA HIS A 107 10.41 -20.98 -9.57
C HIS A 107 10.87 -19.52 -9.56
N GLY A 108 10.01 -18.61 -10.06
CA GLY A 108 10.26 -17.16 -10.07
C GLY A 108 11.09 -16.62 -11.23
N ARG A 109 10.76 -16.94 -12.49
CA ARG A 109 11.30 -16.22 -13.68
C ARG A 109 10.57 -14.89 -13.91
N LEU A 110 10.59 -13.98 -12.94
CA LEU A 110 10.76 -12.58 -13.33
C LEU A 110 12.26 -12.34 -13.60
N LEU A 111 12.84 -13.17 -14.49
CA LEU A 111 13.85 -12.63 -15.38
C LEU A 111 13.12 -11.47 -16.07
N ILE A 112 13.71 -10.30 -16.08
CA ILE A 112 13.23 -9.13 -16.84
C ILE A 112 13.43 -9.40 -18.35
N ASN A 113 13.10 -10.62 -18.80
CA ASN A 113 13.02 -11.09 -20.17
C ASN A 113 11.63 -11.69 -20.46
N ASN A 114 10.63 -10.81 -20.32
CA ASN A 114 9.65 -10.44 -21.34
C ASN A 114 8.60 -11.39 -21.91
N GLN A 115 8.77 -12.71 -21.99
CA GLN A 115 7.79 -13.51 -22.73
C GLN A 115 6.68 -14.10 -21.84
N THR A 116 6.95 -14.42 -20.57
CA THR A 116 6.00 -15.17 -19.72
C THR A 116 4.86 -14.33 -19.10
N PHE A 117 5.07 -13.04 -18.81
CA PHE A 117 3.98 -12.16 -18.32
C PHE A 117 2.93 -11.97 -19.42
N TRP A 118 3.42 -11.66 -20.63
CA TRP A 118 2.61 -11.56 -21.83
C TRP A 118 1.95 -12.89 -22.18
N VAL A 119 2.64 -14.03 -22.12
CA VAL A 119 2.03 -15.35 -22.41
C VAL A 119 0.94 -15.76 -21.42
N ASN A 120 0.85 -15.21 -20.19
CA ASN A 120 -0.29 -15.50 -19.30
C ASN A 120 -1.46 -14.51 -19.45
N LEU A 121 -1.20 -13.22 -19.72
CA LEU A 121 -2.24 -12.20 -19.95
C LEU A 121 -2.74 -12.20 -21.41
N ILE A 122 -1.83 -12.20 -22.38
CA ILE A 122 -2.14 -12.52 -23.79
C ILE A 122 -2.51 -13.99 -23.92
N GLY A 123 -1.95 -14.96 -23.19
CA GLY A 123 -2.46 -16.33 -23.27
C GLY A 123 -3.84 -16.52 -22.67
N PHE A 124 -4.43 -15.52 -22.02
CA PHE A 124 -5.88 -15.44 -21.80
C PHE A 124 -6.56 -15.00 -23.11
N SER A 125 -6.09 -13.91 -23.75
CA SER A 125 -6.54 -13.46 -25.09
C SER A 125 -6.40 -14.49 -26.23
N ASN A 126 -5.27 -15.20 -26.31
CA ASN A 126 -4.90 -16.15 -27.35
C ASN A 126 -5.50 -17.54 -27.10
N ARG A 127 -5.69 -17.97 -25.85
CA ARG A 127 -6.39 -19.26 -25.57
C ARG A 127 -7.86 -19.22 -25.95
N TYR A 128 -8.48 -18.03 -25.94
CA TYR A 128 -9.89 -17.86 -26.28
C TYR A 128 -10.12 -17.31 -27.70
N LYS A 129 -9.09 -17.21 -28.57
CA LYS A 129 -9.20 -16.54 -29.89
C LYS A 129 -9.99 -15.22 -29.77
N LEU A 130 -9.69 -14.41 -28.76
CA LEU A 130 -10.42 -13.18 -28.50
C LEU A 130 -10.17 -12.21 -29.66
N GLY A 131 -11.12 -12.16 -30.59
CA GLY A 131 -11.01 -11.48 -31.87
C GLY A 131 -10.79 -9.97 -31.72
N LYS A 132 -10.53 -9.31 -32.87
CA LYS A 132 -10.39 -7.85 -32.96
C LYS A 132 -11.55 -7.10 -32.29
N GLN A 133 -12.75 -7.67 -32.31
CA GLN A 133 -13.96 -7.15 -31.65
C GLN A 133 -13.88 -7.16 -30.12
N PHE A 134 -13.40 -8.23 -29.50
CA PHE A 134 -13.25 -8.27 -28.04
C PHE A 134 -12.19 -7.28 -27.56
N LYS A 135 -11.08 -7.15 -28.30
CA LYS A 135 -10.07 -6.14 -28.00
C LYS A 135 -10.64 -4.72 -28.08
N LEU A 136 -11.49 -4.44 -29.07
CA LEU A 136 -12.18 -3.15 -29.19
C LEU A 136 -13.14 -2.94 -28.01
N LEU A 137 -13.95 -3.94 -27.66
CA LEU A 137 -14.84 -3.89 -26.50
C LEU A 137 -14.09 -3.58 -25.21
N MET A 138 -12.95 -4.23 -24.96
CA MET A 138 -12.12 -3.96 -23.78
C MET A 138 -11.53 -2.55 -23.79
N ILE A 139 -11.20 -1.99 -24.95
CA ILE A 139 -10.77 -0.59 -25.06
C ILE A 139 -11.94 0.35 -24.76
N LEU A 140 -13.14 0.06 -25.26
CA LEU A 140 -14.36 0.85 -24.98
C LEU A 140 -14.71 0.81 -23.49
N ILE A 141 -14.67 -0.37 -22.86
CA ILE A 141 -14.82 -0.52 -21.40
C ILE A 141 -13.73 0.28 -20.68
N GLY A 142 -12.49 0.23 -21.15
CA GLY A 142 -11.38 1.00 -20.60
C GLY A 142 -11.65 2.51 -20.62
N TYR A 143 -12.15 3.05 -21.74
CA TYR A 143 -12.54 4.45 -21.83
C TYR A 143 -13.76 4.77 -20.96
N PHE A 144 -14.78 3.90 -20.93
CA PHE A 144 -15.93 4.08 -20.05
C PHE A 144 -15.50 4.20 -18.58
N LEU A 145 -14.63 3.30 -18.12
CA LEU A 145 -14.08 3.34 -16.76
C LEU A 145 -13.23 4.60 -16.52
N LEU A 146 -12.44 5.01 -17.51
CA LEU A 146 -11.63 6.22 -17.43
C LEU A 146 -12.47 7.49 -17.26
N PHE A 147 -13.60 7.58 -17.97
CA PHE A 147 -14.53 8.71 -17.88
C PHE A 147 -15.60 8.54 -16.77
N LEU A 148 -15.65 7.39 -16.10
CA LEU A 148 -16.65 7.09 -15.08
C LEU A 148 -16.72 8.15 -13.97
N PRO A 149 -15.62 8.72 -13.44
CA PRO A 149 -15.70 9.79 -12.43
C PRO A 149 -16.41 11.04 -12.93
N VAL A 150 -16.20 11.40 -14.21
CA VAL A 150 -16.85 12.55 -14.85
C VAL A 150 -18.35 12.29 -15.00
N ILE A 151 -18.72 11.09 -15.44
CA ILE A 151 -20.12 10.65 -15.56
C ILE A 151 -20.79 10.68 -14.18
N VAL A 152 -20.12 10.16 -13.15
CA VAL A 152 -20.67 10.16 -11.79
C VAL A 152 -20.81 11.60 -11.26
N TRP A 153 -19.84 12.47 -11.50
CA TRP A 153 -19.91 13.88 -11.08
C TRP A 153 -21.09 14.63 -11.69
N SER A 154 -21.48 14.36 -12.94
CA SER A 154 -22.66 15.01 -13.54
C SER A 154 -23.99 14.65 -12.84
N PHE A 155 -24.02 13.57 -12.05
CA PHE A 155 -25.17 13.20 -11.21
C PHE A 155 -25.00 13.63 -9.75
N SER A 156 -23.98 14.42 -9.43
CA SER A 156 -23.81 14.97 -8.07
C SER A 156 -24.99 15.86 -7.71
N PRO A 157 -25.55 15.76 -6.49
CA PRO A 157 -26.62 16.64 -6.01
C PRO A 157 -26.26 18.12 -6.10
N ASN A 158 -24.96 18.45 -5.96
CA ASN A 158 -24.45 19.80 -6.14
C ASN A 158 -23.08 19.75 -6.85
N PRO A 159 -23.05 19.79 -8.20
CA PRO A 159 -21.80 19.70 -8.97
C PRO A 159 -20.86 20.88 -8.75
N SER A 160 -21.40 22.06 -8.40
CA SER A 160 -20.64 23.29 -8.22
C SER A 160 -19.61 23.21 -7.09
N LEU A 161 -19.89 22.41 -6.05
CA LEU A 161 -18.97 22.19 -4.93
C LEU A 161 -17.63 21.58 -5.37
N TYR A 162 -17.63 20.83 -6.48
CA TYR A 162 -16.45 20.14 -7.01
C TYR A 162 -15.59 21.02 -7.91
N ILE A 163 -16.00 22.27 -8.15
CA ILE A 163 -15.13 23.29 -8.76
C ILE A 163 -13.95 23.57 -7.83
N THR A 164 -14.13 23.46 -6.51
CA THR A 164 -13.03 23.58 -5.55
C THR A 164 -12.29 22.26 -5.39
N TYR A 165 -11.00 22.25 -5.69
CA TYR A 165 -10.15 21.08 -5.48
C TYR A 165 -10.16 20.65 -4.01
N GLY A 166 -10.35 19.37 -3.74
CA GLY A 166 -10.32 18.88 -2.35
C GLY A 166 -11.52 19.28 -1.52
N ALA A 167 -12.68 19.58 -2.13
CA ALA A 167 -13.91 20.01 -1.44
C ALA A 167 -14.26 19.19 -0.19
N LYS A 168 -14.09 17.86 -0.23
CA LYS A 168 -14.27 17.00 0.96
C LYS A 168 -13.24 17.29 2.06
N GLY A 169 -11.97 17.44 1.70
CA GLY A 169 -10.89 17.72 2.66
C GLY A 169 -11.00 19.11 3.27
N ALA A 170 -11.57 20.07 2.54
CA ALA A 170 -11.85 21.43 2.99
C ALA A 170 -13.16 21.57 3.78
N GLY A 171 -13.92 20.48 3.98
CA GLY A 171 -15.18 20.51 4.74
C GLY A 171 -16.35 21.21 4.04
N LEU A 172 -16.29 21.37 2.71
CA LEU A 172 -17.30 22.11 1.92
C LEU A 172 -18.52 21.28 1.50
N LEU A 173 -18.53 19.98 1.80
CA LEU A 173 -19.59 19.07 1.37
C LEU A 173 -20.70 18.99 2.43
N SER A 174 -21.96 19.14 1.99
CA SER A 174 -23.12 18.76 2.80
C SER A 174 -23.16 17.24 3.05
N GLU A 175 -23.95 16.78 4.03
CA GLU A 175 -24.03 15.34 4.35
C GLU A 175 -24.42 14.46 3.15
N GLU A 176 -25.36 14.93 2.34
CA GLU A 176 -25.79 14.25 1.11
C GLU A 176 -24.68 14.21 0.07
N ALA A 177 -24.00 15.35 -0.13
CA ALA A 177 -22.86 15.44 -1.03
C ALA A 177 -21.68 14.58 -0.55
N GLU A 178 -21.51 14.41 0.76
CA GLU A 178 -20.47 13.54 1.33
C GLU A 178 -20.77 12.05 1.12
N LYS A 179 -22.05 11.65 1.25
CA LYS A 179 -22.49 10.30 0.88
C LYS A 179 -22.24 10.05 -0.60
N PHE A 180 -22.60 11.00 -1.47
CA PHE A 180 -22.35 10.92 -2.91
C PHE A 180 -20.86 10.89 -3.26
N HIS A 181 -20.02 11.64 -2.53
CA HIS A 181 -18.58 11.67 -2.74
C HIS A 181 -17.92 10.29 -2.59
N LYS A 182 -18.51 9.36 -1.83
CA LYS A 182 -18.04 7.96 -1.76
C LYS A 182 -18.12 7.26 -3.12
N LEU A 183 -19.14 7.57 -3.93
CA LEU A 183 -19.27 7.05 -5.30
C LEU A 183 -18.21 7.66 -6.23
N ILE A 184 -17.96 8.97 -6.13
CA ILE A 184 -16.87 9.64 -6.86
C ILE A 184 -15.52 9.04 -6.49
N HIS A 185 -15.28 8.77 -5.20
CA HIS A 185 -14.05 8.14 -4.74
C HIS A 185 -13.87 6.74 -5.35
N LEU A 186 -14.93 5.91 -5.31
CA LEU A 186 -14.90 4.57 -5.89
C LEU A 186 -14.70 4.60 -7.41
N SER A 187 -15.43 5.46 -8.13
CA SER A 187 -15.29 5.59 -9.58
C SER A 187 -13.89 6.08 -9.96
N SER A 188 -13.29 6.96 -9.16
CA SER A 188 -11.90 7.42 -9.36
C SER A 188 -10.89 6.27 -9.23
N LEU A 189 -11.11 5.33 -8.30
CA LEU A 189 -10.26 4.15 -8.18
C LEU A 189 -10.47 3.20 -9.36
N LEU A 190 -11.70 3.06 -9.86
CA LEU A 190 -12.00 2.25 -11.05
C LEU A 190 -11.39 2.85 -12.32
N SER A 191 -11.32 4.18 -12.44
CA SER A 191 -10.74 4.83 -13.63
C SER A 191 -9.25 4.51 -13.81
N LEU A 192 -8.51 4.24 -12.73
CA LEU A 192 -7.13 3.71 -12.78
C LEU A 192 -7.04 2.43 -13.62
N SER A 193 -8.01 1.52 -13.46
CA SER A 193 -8.07 0.29 -14.26
C SER A 193 -8.39 0.59 -15.73
N GLY A 194 -9.19 1.64 -15.99
CA GLY A 194 -9.46 2.15 -17.33
C GLY A 194 -8.20 2.64 -18.03
N ILE A 195 -7.40 3.48 -17.36
CA ILE A 195 -6.11 4.00 -17.86
C ILE A 195 -5.15 2.87 -18.20
N ILE A 196 -4.97 1.93 -17.26
CA ILE A 196 -4.11 0.76 -17.46
C ILE A 196 -4.59 -0.03 -18.69
N THR A 197 -5.89 -0.29 -18.80
CA THR A 197 -6.48 -1.04 -19.91
C THR A 197 -6.27 -0.35 -21.26
N VAL A 198 -6.57 0.95 -21.35
CA VAL A 198 -6.44 1.74 -22.58
C VAL A 198 -5.00 1.78 -23.07
N ILE A 199 -4.04 2.09 -22.18
CA ILE A 199 -2.62 2.18 -22.54
C ILE A 199 -2.04 0.79 -22.88
N LEU A 200 -2.35 -0.25 -22.10
CA LEU A 200 -1.83 -1.60 -22.34
C LEU A 200 -2.30 -2.17 -23.69
N LEU A 201 -3.57 -1.96 -24.05
CA LEU A 201 -4.15 -2.53 -25.27
C LEU A 201 -3.80 -1.73 -26.54
N LYS A 202 -3.35 -0.48 -26.40
CA LYS A 202 -2.93 0.37 -27.53
C LYS A 202 -1.63 -0.17 -28.17
N LYS A 203 -1.43 0.04 -29.47
CA LYS A 203 -0.17 -0.32 -30.17
C LYS A 203 0.96 0.65 -29.77
N ASN A 204 2.21 0.16 -29.67
CA ASN A 204 3.35 0.99 -29.22
C ASN A 204 3.57 2.24 -30.07
N LYS A 205 3.38 2.16 -31.40
CA LYS A 205 3.47 3.33 -32.29
C LYS A 205 2.52 4.48 -31.91
N ASN A 206 1.36 4.15 -31.34
CA ASN A 206 0.37 5.14 -30.92
C ASN A 206 0.65 5.69 -29.51
N LEU A 207 1.64 5.15 -28.79
CA LEU A 207 2.13 5.66 -27.50
C LEU A 207 3.28 6.66 -27.67
N SER A 208 3.59 7.06 -28.91
CA SER A 208 4.51 8.17 -29.17
C SER A 208 4.06 9.41 -28.40
N LEU A 209 4.99 10.14 -27.79
CA LEU A 209 4.70 11.42 -27.13
C LEU A 209 4.10 12.44 -28.12
N MET A 210 4.37 12.29 -29.41
CA MET A 210 3.80 13.12 -30.47
C MET A 210 2.33 12.81 -30.78
N ASN A 211 1.76 11.72 -30.26
CA ASN A 211 0.34 11.42 -30.44
C ASN A 211 -0.51 12.19 -29.42
N LEU A 212 -0.58 13.50 -29.61
CA LEU A 212 -1.26 14.43 -28.70
C LEU A 212 -2.74 14.06 -28.49
N TYR A 213 -3.45 13.60 -29.52
CA TYR A 213 -4.84 13.16 -29.40
C TYR A 213 -5.01 11.98 -28.43
N PHE A 214 -4.14 10.98 -28.52
CA PHE A 214 -4.19 9.86 -27.58
C PHE A 214 -3.89 10.31 -26.16
N TRP A 215 -2.83 11.10 -25.97
CA TRP A 215 -2.47 11.60 -24.64
C TRP A 215 -3.53 12.53 -24.06
N ALA A 216 -4.14 13.40 -24.85
CA ALA A 216 -5.28 14.22 -24.43
C ALA A 216 -6.45 13.34 -23.96
N SER A 217 -6.78 12.27 -24.71
CA SER A 217 -7.86 11.34 -24.33
C SER A 217 -7.61 10.56 -23.04
N VAL A 218 -6.37 10.53 -22.53
CA VAL A 218 -6.01 9.89 -21.26
C VAL A 218 -5.80 10.91 -20.15
N ILE A 219 -5.00 11.96 -20.42
CA ILE A 219 -4.59 12.96 -19.42
C ILE A 219 -5.77 13.81 -18.97
N ILE A 220 -6.63 14.28 -19.87
CA ILE A 220 -7.77 15.14 -19.50
C ILE A 220 -8.72 14.43 -18.50
N PRO A 221 -9.30 13.26 -18.80
CA PRO A 221 -10.18 12.59 -17.84
C PRO A 221 -9.44 12.15 -16.57
N THR A 222 -8.14 11.86 -16.66
CA THR A 222 -7.31 11.57 -15.49
C THR A 222 -7.18 12.80 -14.57
N SER A 223 -6.88 13.97 -15.14
CA SER A 223 -6.75 15.22 -14.37
C SER A 223 -8.07 15.60 -13.72
N ILE A 224 -9.19 15.44 -14.43
CA ILE A 224 -10.53 15.64 -13.87
C ILE A 224 -10.79 14.63 -12.74
N THR A 225 -10.42 13.37 -12.91
CA THR A 225 -10.53 12.35 -11.85
C THR A 225 -9.76 12.77 -10.59
N ILE A 226 -8.50 13.19 -10.76
CA ILE A 226 -7.66 13.66 -9.64
C ILE A 226 -8.35 14.82 -8.93
N TRP A 227 -8.89 15.78 -9.71
CA TRP A 227 -9.60 16.95 -9.19
C TRP A 227 -10.82 16.57 -8.37
N LEU A 228 -11.71 15.76 -8.95
CA LEU A 228 -12.96 15.32 -8.33
C LEU A 228 -12.73 14.50 -7.05
N ASN A 229 -11.68 13.66 -7.03
CA ASN A 229 -11.33 12.89 -5.84
C ASN A 229 -10.77 13.78 -4.72
N GLY A 230 -9.92 14.75 -5.08
CA GLY A 230 -9.43 15.76 -4.15
C GLY A 230 -8.50 15.25 -3.05
N LYS A 231 -8.01 14.01 -3.15
CA LYS A 231 -7.09 13.41 -2.17
C LYS A 231 -5.75 13.08 -2.82
N ARG A 232 -4.65 13.34 -2.11
CA ARG A 232 -3.29 13.09 -2.61
C ARG A 232 -3.00 11.63 -3.01
N HIS A 233 -3.66 10.63 -2.42
CA HIS A 233 -3.38 9.22 -2.72
C HIS A 233 -3.77 8.84 -4.16
N ILE A 234 -4.76 9.50 -4.77
CA ILE A 234 -5.15 9.19 -6.16
C ILE A 234 -4.03 9.56 -7.14
N VAL A 235 -3.31 10.65 -6.86
CA VAL A 235 -2.15 11.09 -7.66
C VAL A 235 -1.02 10.08 -7.56
N ALA A 236 -0.73 9.60 -6.34
CA ALA A 236 0.26 8.55 -6.13
C ALA A 236 -0.12 7.25 -6.87
N PHE A 237 -1.39 6.83 -6.80
CA PHE A 237 -1.88 5.66 -7.51
C PHE A 237 -1.84 5.82 -9.03
N MET A 238 -2.11 7.02 -9.54
CA MET A 238 -1.97 7.36 -10.95
C MET A 238 -0.52 7.21 -11.43
N ILE A 239 0.44 7.79 -10.70
CA ILE A 239 1.87 7.68 -11.00
C ILE A 239 2.31 6.22 -10.99
N PHE A 240 1.88 5.47 -9.98
CA PHE A 240 2.16 4.04 -9.88
C PHE A 240 1.55 3.24 -11.03
N ALA A 241 0.29 3.50 -11.39
CA ALA A 241 -0.40 2.84 -12.50
C ALA A 241 0.28 3.13 -13.84
N LEU A 242 0.70 4.37 -14.10
CA LEU A 242 1.45 4.75 -15.30
C LEU A 242 2.82 4.07 -15.33
N MET A 243 3.55 4.09 -14.21
CA MET A 243 4.86 3.44 -14.10
C MET A 243 4.74 1.94 -14.39
N LEU A 244 3.81 1.26 -13.70
CA LEU A 244 3.55 -0.16 -13.91
C LEU A 244 3.19 -0.42 -15.38
N THR A 245 2.33 0.40 -15.97
CA THR A 245 1.91 0.23 -17.35
C THR A 245 3.06 0.39 -18.34
N PHE A 246 3.92 1.41 -18.18
CA PHE A 246 5.09 1.61 -19.04
C PHE A 246 6.16 0.54 -18.86
N LEU A 247 6.37 0.08 -17.62
CA LEU A 247 7.21 -1.08 -17.32
C LEU A 247 6.73 -2.32 -18.08
N LEU A 248 5.43 -2.61 -18.00
CA LEU A 248 4.82 -3.76 -18.66
C LEU A 248 4.87 -3.65 -20.20
N LYS A 249 4.70 -2.44 -20.73
CA LYS A 249 4.76 -2.15 -22.17
C LYS A 249 6.16 -2.12 -22.77
N LYS A 250 7.19 -1.94 -21.94
CA LYS A 250 8.56 -1.56 -22.38
C LYS A 250 8.55 -0.40 -23.37
N ALA A 251 7.69 0.60 -23.11
CA ALA A 251 7.59 1.78 -23.97
C ALA A 251 8.87 2.62 -23.97
N PHE A 252 9.65 2.54 -22.88
CA PHE A 252 10.89 3.30 -22.68
C PHE A 252 12.06 2.40 -22.29
N ASN A 253 13.29 2.85 -22.54
CA ASN A 253 14.48 2.23 -21.95
C ASN A 253 14.48 2.45 -20.42
N ARG A 254 15.23 1.61 -19.69
CA ARG A 254 15.19 1.59 -18.21
C ARG A 254 15.63 2.92 -17.59
N VAL A 255 16.61 3.60 -18.19
CA VAL A 255 17.14 4.89 -17.70
C VAL A 255 16.10 6.01 -17.87
N LYS A 256 15.47 6.11 -19.04
CA LYS A 256 14.40 7.08 -19.33
C LYS A 256 13.19 6.85 -18.43
N LEU A 257 12.87 5.59 -18.14
CA LEU A 257 11.78 5.25 -17.24
C LEU A 257 12.08 5.63 -15.79
N LEU A 258 13.33 5.43 -15.34
CA LEU A 258 13.79 5.89 -14.03
C LEU A 258 13.75 7.42 -13.93
N ALA A 259 14.28 8.13 -14.93
CA ALA A 259 14.25 9.59 -14.97
C ALA A 259 12.82 10.14 -14.99
N PHE A 260 11.93 9.53 -15.79
CA PHE A 260 10.51 9.88 -15.82
C PHE A 260 9.85 9.65 -14.46
N PHE A 261 10.14 8.53 -13.80
CA PHE A 261 9.61 8.22 -12.47
C PHE A 261 10.12 9.20 -11.40
N LEU A 262 11.41 9.52 -11.40
CA LEU A 262 11.98 10.53 -10.50
C LEU A 262 11.33 11.91 -10.73
N GLY A 263 11.10 12.28 -12.00
CA GLY A 263 10.36 13.49 -12.34
C GLY A 263 8.92 13.48 -11.79
N LEU A 264 8.19 12.38 -11.95
CA LEU A 264 6.84 12.24 -11.40
C LEU A 264 6.83 12.27 -9.87
N LEU A 265 7.83 11.67 -9.20
CA LEU A 265 7.97 11.75 -7.75
C LEU A 265 8.25 13.16 -7.26
N LEU A 266 9.09 13.92 -7.98
CA LEU A 266 9.35 15.32 -7.68
C LEU A 266 8.06 16.15 -7.80
N VAL A 267 7.33 15.98 -8.91
CA VAL A 267 6.04 16.66 -9.13
C VAL A 267 5.03 16.28 -8.04
N PHE A 268 4.98 14.99 -7.66
CA PHE A 268 4.13 14.55 -6.55
C PHE A 268 4.55 15.17 -5.22
N GLY A 269 5.85 15.29 -4.95
CA GLY A 269 6.37 15.96 -3.76
C GLY A 269 5.94 17.41 -3.68
N LEU A 270 6.11 18.17 -4.76
CA LEU A 270 5.68 19.56 -4.87
C LEU A 270 4.16 19.71 -4.70
N PHE A 271 3.39 18.86 -5.39
CA PHE A 271 1.94 18.81 -5.25
C PHE A 271 1.51 18.45 -3.81
N SER A 272 2.14 17.45 -3.20
CA SER A 272 1.80 17.02 -1.83
C SER A 272 2.19 18.07 -0.80
N TYR A 273 3.24 18.85 -1.04
CA TYR A 273 3.60 20.00 -0.21
C TYR A 273 2.50 21.07 -0.29
N SER A 274 2.14 21.51 -1.51
CA SER A 274 1.09 22.50 -1.73
C SER A 274 -0.29 22.03 -1.23
N TYR A 275 -0.60 20.74 -1.35
CA TYR A 275 -1.81 20.12 -0.80
C TYR A 275 -1.94 20.33 0.71
N GLN A 276 -0.82 20.14 1.42
CA GLN A 276 -0.80 20.22 2.87
C GLN A 276 -0.79 21.67 3.37
N THR A 277 -0.01 22.55 2.74
CA THR A 277 0.20 23.92 3.25
C THR A 277 -0.91 24.89 2.86
N SER A 278 -1.36 24.89 1.60
CA SER A 278 -2.21 25.98 1.08
C SER A 278 -3.49 25.52 0.37
N LEU A 279 -3.47 24.38 -0.32
CA LEU A 279 -4.59 24.01 -1.19
C LEU A 279 -5.78 23.39 -0.45
N VAL A 280 -5.54 22.58 0.59
CA VAL A 280 -6.62 21.82 1.25
C VAL A 280 -6.53 21.86 2.76
N ARG A 281 -5.37 21.52 3.35
CA ARG A 281 -5.28 21.32 4.80
C ARG A 281 -4.88 22.56 5.60
N GLY A 282 -4.26 23.57 4.98
CA GLY A 282 -3.83 24.78 5.68
C GLY A 282 -2.79 24.55 6.77
N ILE A 283 -1.96 23.51 6.65
CA ILE A 283 -0.98 23.12 7.67
C ILE A 283 0.16 24.14 7.70
N ASP A 284 0.49 24.63 8.90
CA ASP A 284 1.67 25.45 9.11
C ASP A 284 2.93 24.69 8.69
N THR A 285 3.77 25.34 7.87
CA THR A 285 5.11 24.87 7.48
C THR A 285 5.92 24.33 8.66
N LYS A 286 5.78 24.90 9.87
CA LYS A 286 6.46 24.42 11.09
C LYS A 286 6.01 23.03 11.54
N GLN A 287 4.76 22.66 11.27
CA GLN A 287 4.18 21.35 11.62
C GLN A 287 4.27 20.34 10.46
N MET A 288 4.69 20.77 9.27
CA MET A 288 4.71 19.95 8.06
C MET A 288 5.56 18.69 8.22
N TYR A 289 6.70 18.78 8.90
CA TYR A 289 7.56 17.63 9.20
C TYR A 289 6.82 16.60 10.05
N GLU A 290 6.25 17.02 11.19
CA GLU A 290 5.58 16.12 12.12
C GLU A 290 4.33 15.48 11.50
N ILE A 291 3.53 16.24 10.75
CA ILE A 291 2.33 15.73 10.08
C ILE A 291 2.70 14.80 8.92
N SER A 292 3.75 15.11 8.16
CA SER A 292 4.25 14.19 7.12
C SER A 292 4.80 12.90 7.75
N ARG A 293 5.49 13.00 8.88
CA ARG A 293 6.00 11.85 9.63
C ARG A 293 4.85 10.99 10.17
N PHE A 294 3.80 11.61 10.70
CA PHE A 294 2.58 10.96 11.14
C PHE A 294 1.83 10.26 10.00
N ASP A 295 1.67 10.92 8.85
CA ASP A 295 0.91 10.40 7.72
C ASP A 295 1.66 9.25 7.01
N TYR A 296 2.97 9.39 6.81
CA TYR A 296 3.74 8.50 5.95
C TYR A 296 4.54 7.45 6.69
N ALA A 297 5.19 7.74 7.82
CA ALA A 297 5.98 6.71 8.50
C ALA A 297 5.09 5.73 9.26
N ARG A 298 5.69 4.62 9.72
CA ARG A 298 5.01 3.61 10.53
C ARG A 298 5.74 3.31 11.84
N ASP A 299 6.81 4.05 12.13
CA ASP A 299 7.61 3.93 13.34
C ASP A 299 6.81 4.23 14.61
N HIS A 300 6.12 5.37 14.66
CA HIS A 300 5.35 5.81 15.82
C HIS A 300 4.22 4.85 16.20
N LEU A 301 3.57 4.23 15.21
CA LEU A 301 2.51 3.24 15.43
C LEU A 301 3.04 1.92 15.96
N LEU A 302 4.21 1.51 15.46
CA LEU A 302 4.85 0.32 15.96
C LEU A 302 5.36 0.54 17.38
N LYS A 303 5.95 1.71 17.68
CA LYS A 303 6.31 2.12 19.05
C LYS A 303 5.09 2.14 19.97
N LEU A 304 3.96 2.69 19.53
CA LEU A 304 2.69 2.65 20.30
C LEU A 304 2.26 1.22 20.62
N SER A 305 2.34 0.31 19.64
CA SER A 305 1.97 -1.09 19.85
C SER A 305 2.92 -1.77 20.84
N ILE A 306 4.23 -1.57 20.71
CA ILE A 306 5.25 -2.07 21.65
C ILE A 306 5.01 -1.51 23.06
N TYR A 307 4.79 -0.19 23.19
CA TYR A 307 4.58 0.45 24.47
C TYR A 307 3.34 -0.09 25.18
N SER A 308 2.24 -0.35 24.43
CA SER A 308 1.02 -0.95 24.99
C SER A 308 1.22 -2.38 25.50
N GLU A 309 2.18 -3.12 24.94
CA GLU A 309 2.57 -4.45 25.41
C GLU A 309 3.49 -4.40 26.64
N LEU A 310 4.36 -3.39 26.72
CA LEU A 310 5.21 -3.15 27.88
C LEU A 310 4.43 -2.58 29.08
N ASN A 311 3.40 -1.78 28.82
CA ASN A 311 2.64 -1.05 29.83
C ASN A 311 1.13 -1.36 29.71
N PRO A 312 0.70 -2.63 29.82
CA PRO A 312 -0.69 -3.02 29.61
C PRO A 312 -1.66 -2.38 30.62
N ASP A 313 -1.15 -1.92 31.77
CA ASP A 313 -1.94 -1.25 32.81
C ASP A 313 -2.23 0.22 32.49
N LYS A 314 -1.47 0.84 31.58
CA LYS A 314 -1.69 2.23 31.15
C LYS A 314 -2.75 2.32 30.07
N PHE A 315 -2.59 1.53 29.01
CA PHE A 315 -3.61 1.37 27.98
C PHE A 315 -3.35 0.10 27.17
N LYS A 316 -4.40 -0.42 26.53
CA LYS A 316 -4.31 -1.48 25.54
C LYS A 316 -4.92 -0.97 24.23
N ILE A 317 -4.33 -1.38 23.10
CA ILE A 317 -4.91 -1.06 21.79
C ILE A 317 -6.17 -1.89 21.55
N LEU A 318 -6.12 -3.18 21.88
CA LEU A 318 -7.24 -4.10 21.75
C LEU A 318 -7.80 -4.44 23.12
N ASP A 319 -9.12 -4.64 23.19
CA ASP A 319 -9.79 -5.04 24.43
C ASP A 319 -9.40 -6.46 24.83
N HIS A 320 -9.16 -7.32 23.83
CA HIS A 320 -8.71 -8.70 24.02
C HIS A 320 -7.81 -9.18 22.85
N ARG A 321 -7.05 -10.25 23.09
CA ARG A 321 -6.21 -10.91 22.07
C ARG A 321 -7.08 -11.44 20.93
N LEU A 322 -6.50 -11.51 19.72
CA LEU A 322 -7.15 -11.98 18.49
C LEU A 322 -8.36 -11.15 18.00
N GLN A 323 -8.71 -10.04 18.64
CA GLN A 323 -9.92 -9.27 18.36
C GLN A 323 -10.03 -8.84 16.89
N THR A 324 -8.99 -8.24 16.29
CA THR A 324 -9.07 -7.77 14.90
C THR A 324 -8.86 -8.89 13.88
N VAL A 325 -8.15 -9.97 14.25
CA VAL A 325 -8.08 -11.20 13.44
C VAL A 325 -9.47 -11.83 13.34
N TYR A 326 -10.15 -11.98 14.48
CA TYR A 326 -11.53 -12.45 14.53
C TYR A 326 -12.45 -11.56 13.69
N HIS A 327 -12.36 -10.24 13.86
CA HIS A 327 -13.15 -9.28 13.08
C HIS A 327 -12.91 -9.43 11.57
N ALA A 328 -11.65 -9.63 11.14
CA ALA A 328 -11.33 -9.81 9.73
C ALA A 328 -11.99 -11.06 9.14
N LEU A 329 -12.02 -12.17 9.89
CA LEU A 329 -12.67 -13.43 9.49
C LEU A 329 -14.18 -13.27 9.34
N VAL A 330 -14.83 -12.61 10.32
CA VAL A 330 -16.29 -12.51 10.34
C VAL A 330 -16.84 -11.31 9.56
N LEU A 331 -15.99 -10.36 9.11
CA LEU A 331 -16.40 -9.11 8.45
C LEU A 331 -17.40 -9.31 7.31
N TYR A 332 -17.24 -10.39 6.56
CA TYR A 332 -18.03 -10.66 5.36
C TYR A 332 -19.31 -11.46 5.60
N ILE A 333 -19.56 -11.89 6.84
CA ILE A 333 -20.85 -12.49 7.22
C ILE A 333 -21.89 -11.36 7.21
N PRO A 334 -22.90 -11.38 6.31
CA PRO A 334 -23.94 -10.36 6.26
C PRO A 334 -24.73 -10.28 7.57
N ARG A 335 -25.18 -9.07 7.95
CA ARG A 335 -25.95 -8.88 9.19
C ARG A 335 -27.28 -9.65 9.20
N PHE A 336 -27.87 -9.94 8.05
CA PHE A 336 -29.09 -10.75 8.00
C PHE A 336 -28.84 -12.22 8.40
N LEU A 337 -27.63 -12.76 8.19
CA LEU A 337 -27.26 -14.10 8.67
C LEU A 337 -26.85 -14.10 10.15
N TRP A 338 -26.46 -12.94 10.69
CA TRP A 338 -26.05 -12.81 12.08
C TRP A 338 -26.38 -11.41 12.61
N ALA A 339 -27.61 -11.25 13.10
CA ALA A 339 -28.11 -9.94 13.56
C ALA A 339 -27.37 -9.43 14.81
N SER A 340 -26.98 -10.33 15.72
CA SER A 340 -26.22 -10.03 16.93
C SER A 340 -24.71 -9.88 16.72
N LYS A 341 -24.24 -9.84 15.46
CA LYS A 341 -22.83 -9.66 15.11
C LYS A 341 -22.29 -8.38 15.75
N PRO A 342 -21.15 -8.45 16.47
CA PRO A 342 -20.59 -7.28 17.13
C PRO A 342 -20.23 -6.20 16.12
N MET A 343 -20.22 -4.94 16.59
CA MET A 343 -19.78 -3.83 15.76
C MET A 343 -18.30 -4.01 15.44
N LEU A 344 -18.02 -4.38 14.19
CA LEU A 344 -16.67 -4.70 13.77
C LEU A 344 -15.88 -3.42 13.52
N TYR A 345 -14.94 -3.17 14.41
CA TYR A 345 -13.93 -2.14 14.21
C TYR A 345 -12.67 -2.78 13.61
N ASP A 346 -12.12 -2.13 12.58
CA ASP A 346 -10.78 -2.41 12.06
C ASP A 346 -9.73 -1.92 13.08
N TYR A 347 -8.52 -2.48 13.04
CA TYR A 347 -7.40 -2.08 13.88
C TYR A 347 -7.13 -0.57 13.81
N GLN A 348 -7.39 0.07 12.67
CA GLN A 348 -7.28 1.53 12.51
C GLN A 348 -8.11 2.31 13.54
N LYS A 349 -9.31 1.84 13.88
CA LYS A 349 -10.14 2.50 14.90
C LYS A 349 -9.60 2.28 16.30
N TYR A 350 -9.17 1.07 16.61
CA TYR A 350 -8.57 0.74 17.90
C TYR A 350 -7.29 1.52 18.17
N VAL A 351 -6.36 1.55 17.20
CA VAL A 351 -5.12 2.30 17.34
C VAL A 351 -5.38 3.80 17.44
N THR A 352 -6.43 4.32 16.78
CA THR A 352 -6.85 5.72 16.93
C THR A 352 -7.39 6.00 18.32
N ALA A 353 -8.33 5.18 18.79
CA ALA A 353 -8.90 5.27 20.13
C ALA A 353 -7.80 5.27 21.20
N ALA A 354 -6.87 4.32 21.10
CA ALA A 354 -5.74 4.20 22.00
C ALA A 354 -4.78 5.40 21.89
N SER A 355 -4.48 5.89 20.69
CA SER A 355 -3.62 7.06 20.51
C SER A 355 -4.21 8.32 21.14
N PHE A 356 -5.52 8.52 20.98
CA PHE A 356 -6.26 9.70 21.45
C PHE A 356 -6.79 9.58 22.89
N ASN A 357 -6.63 8.42 23.52
CA ASN A 357 -7.22 8.08 24.81
C ASN A 357 -8.75 8.32 24.86
N ILE A 358 -9.45 7.87 23.82
CA ILE A 358 -10.92 7.98 23.68
C ILE A 358 -11.54 6.61 23.46
N SER A 359 -12.86 6.52 23.60
CA SER A 359 -13.60 5.30 23.25
C SER A 359 -13.57 5.02 21.76
N THR A 360 -13.53 3.74 21.37
CA THR A 360 -13.63 3.31 19.96
C THR A 360 -14.93 3.74 19.28
N LYS A 361 -15.98 4.03 20.06
CA LYS A 361 -17.26 4.56 19.58
C LYS A 361 -17.16 6.02 19.13
N ASP A 362 -16.29 6.80 19.76
CA ASP A 362 -16.13 8.24 19.53
C ASP A 362 -15.13 8.54 18.40
N VAL A 363 -14.48 7.50 17.88
CA VAL A 363 -13.54 7.58 16.77
C VAL A 363 -14.27 7.86 15.45
N SER A 364 -14.14 9.10 14.98
CA SER A 364 -14.70 9.59 13.71
C SER A 364 -13.77 9.39 12.50
N PHE A 365 -12.46 9.21 12.72
CA PHE A 365 -11.45 8.98 11.68
C PHE A 365 -10.50 7.83 12.05
N GLY A 366 -9.75 7.30 11.09
CA GLY A 366 -8.80 6.19 11.34
C GLY A 366 -7.36 6.60 11.07
N ILE A 367 -6.50 6.48 12.08
CA ILE A 367 -5.06 6.37 11.93
C ILE A 367 -4.77 5.02 11.26
N THR A 368 -3.98 5.07 10.21
CA THR A 368 -3.62 3.88 9.44
C THR A 368 -2.75 2.97 10.29
N GLY A 369 -3.12 1.71 10.50
CA GLY A 369 -2.29 0.73 11.23
C GLY A 369 -1.23 0.06 10.36
N THR A 370 -0.53 -0.93 10.92
CA THR A 370 0.38 -1.83 10.20
C THR A 370 0.21 -3.24 10.76
N TRP A 371 0.31 -4.28 9.93
CA TRP A 371 0.27 -5.66 10.39
C TRP A 371 1.36 -5.98 11.43
N LEU A 372 2.53 -5.33 11.36
CA LEU A 372 3.60 -5.55 12.33
C LEU A 372 3.20 -5.13 13.76
N GLY A 373 2.46 -4.03 13.90
CA GLY A 373 1.91 -3.56 15.17
C GLY A 373 0.61 -4.28 15.54
N GLU A 374 -0.25 -4.55 14.56
CA GLU A 374 -1.51 -5.28 14.79
C GLU A 374 -1.26 -6.72 15.26
N SER A 375 -0.26 -7.41 14.71
CA SER A 375 0.12 -8.75 15.16
C SER A 375 0.63 -8.74 16.60
N LEU A 376 1.42 -7.75 17.01
CA LEU A 376 1.79 -7.54 18.43
C LEU A 376 0.53 -7.41 19.30
N SER A 377 -0.40 -6.52 18.94
CA SER A 377 -1.63 -6.33 19.73
C SER A 377 -2.51 -7.59 19.80
N ASN A 378 -2.59 -8.37 18.71
CA ASN A 378 -3.42 -9.58 18.68
C ASN A 378 -2.79 -10.78 19.39
N PHE A 379 -1.46 -10.93 19.35
CA PHE A 379 -0.75 -12.14 19.78
C PHE A 379 0.30 -11.89 20.87
N GLY A 380 0.39 -10.66 21.40
CA GLY A 380 1.43 -10.24 22.34
C GLY A 380 2.83 -10.29 21.72
N TRP A 381 3.86 -10.58 22.53
CA TRP A 381 5.24 -10.72 22.06
C TRP A 381 5.44 -11.82 21.03
N VAL A 382 4.63 -12.88 21.02
CA VAL A 382 4.63 -13.88 19.94
C VAL A 382 4.24 -13.24 18.60
N GLY A 383 3.40 -12.20 18.65
CA GLY A 383 3.05 -11.33 17.53
C GLY A 383 4.23 -10.69 16.84
N ALA A 384 5.30 -10.35 17.59
CA ALA A 384 6.54 -9.80 17.03
C ALA A 384 7.18 -10.76 16.01
N PHE A 385 6.99 -12.07 16.18
CA PHE A 385 7.45 -13.07 15.23
C PHE A 385 6.40 -13.38 14.16
N ILE A 386 5.13 -13.51 14.55
CA ILE A 386 4.01 -13.81 13.63
C ILE A 386 3.89 -12.73 12.55
N GLY A 387 4.04 -11.45 12.88
CA GLY A 387 3.94 -10.33 11.94
C GLY A 387 4.86 -10.48 10.72
N PRO A 388 6.20 -10.44 10.91
CA PRO A 388 7.16 -10.58 9.82
C PRO A 388 7.09 -11.95 9.15
N MET A 389 6.86 -13.02 9.91
CA MET A 389 6.76 -14.38 9.37
C MET A 389 5.57 -14.51 8.42
N THR A 390 4.41 -13.94 8.76
CA THR A 390 3.22 -13.96 7.88
C THR A 390 3.52 -13.30 6.54
N ILE A 391 4.16 -12.13 6.55
CA ILE A 391 4.55 -11.41 5.33
C ILE A 391 5.57 -12.23 4.53
N ALA A 392 6.56 -12.83 5.21
CA ALA A 392 7.54 -13.70 4.58
C ALA A 392 6.88 -14.91 3.90
N LEU A 393 5.97 -15.61 4.57
CA LEU A 393 5.28 -16.78 4.02
C LEU A 393 4.43 -16.41 2.81
N ILE A 394 3.73 -15.27 2.83
CA ILE A 394 2.99 -14.76 1.66
C ILE A 394 3.95 -14.56 0.49
N CYS A 395 5.06 -13.85 0.69
CA CYS A 395 6.09 -13.66 -0.34
C CYS A 395 6.56 -15.01 -0.91
N ARG A 396 6.95 -15.93 -0.02
CA ARG A 396 7.51 -17.22 -0.41
C ARG A 396 6.54 -18.08 -1.21
N PHE A 397 5.28 -18.17 -0.77
CA PHE A 397 4.28 -18.97 -1.47
C PHE A 397 3.88 -18.34 -2.81
N GLY A 398 3.71 -17.02 -2.86
CA GLY A 398 3.40 -16.32 -4.10
C GLY A 398 4.50 -16.41 -5.15
N ASP A 399 5.75 -16.23 -4.71
CA ASP A 399 6.95 -16.30 -5.55
C ASP A 399 7.31 -17.73 -5.97
N SER A 400 6.78 -18.75 -5.27
CA SER A 400 6.94 -20.16 -5.67
C SER A 400 6.16 -20.52 -6.95
N THR A 401 5.35 -19.59 -7.46
CA THR A 401 4.56 -19.82 -8.66
C THR A 401 5.30 -19.38 -9.93
N LYS A 402 4.88 -19.91 -11.09
CA LYS A 402 5.34 -19.42 -12.41
C LYS A 402 4.43 -18.32 -12.97
N ASN A 403 3.43 -17.87 -12.20
CA ASN A 403 2.42 -16.91 -12.66
C ASN A 403 2.83 -15.49 -12.26
N ASN A 404 3.33 -14.72 -13.22
CA ASN A 404 3.82 -13.37 -12.98
C ASN A 404 2.74 -12.40 -12.46
N PHE A 405 1.45 -12.61 -12.79
CA PHE A 405 0.37 -11.82 -12.18
C PHE A 405 0.28 -12.11 -10.68
N LEU A 406 0.35 -13.39 -10.29
CA LEU A 406 0.31 -13.79 -8.89
C LEU A 406 1.52 -13.26 -8.13
N ILE A 407 2.72 -13.24 -8.74
CA ILE A 407 3.91 -12.62 -8.13
C ILE A 407 3.69 -11.13 -7.86
N ILE A 408 3.21 -10.36 -8.84
CA ILE A 408 2.92 -8.93 -8.66
C ILE A 408 1.85 -8.72 -7.59
N PHE A 409 0.79 -9.54 -7.61
CA PHE A 409 -0.27 -9.48 -6.62
C PHE A 409 0.21 -9.85 -5.21
N THR A 410 1.17 -10.76 -5.10
CA THR A 410 1.86 -11.11 -3.85
C THR A 410 2.63 -9.92 -3.30
N SER A 411 3.38 -9.21 -4.15
CA SER A 411 4.07 -7.98 -3.77
C SER A 411 3.07 -6.92 -3.27
N PHE A 412 1.97 -6.73 -3.98
CA PHE A 412 0.90 -5.80 -3.57
C PHE A 412 0.36 -6.12 -2.18
N ILE A 413 -0.02 -7.38 -1.92
CA ILE A 413 -0.56 -7.82 -0.62
C ILE A 413 0.48 -7.67 0.49
N SER A 414 1.72 -8.06 0.23
CA SER A 414 2.79 -8.02 1.23
C SER A 414 3.13 -6.58 1.64
N LEU A 415 3.15 -5.65 0.66
CA LEU A 415 3.30 -4.22 0.93
C LEU A 415 2.10 -3.63 1.66
N TYR A 416 0.89 -4.04 1.29
CA TYR A 416 -0.33 -3.62 1.97
C TYR A 416 -0.35 -4.07 3.44
N LEU A 417 0.05 -5.31 3.74
CA LEU A 417 0.18 -5.76 5.14
C LEU A 417 1.28 -5.00 5.89
N LEU A 418 2.41 -4.72 5.25
CA LEU A 418 3.48 -3.95 5.88
C LEU A 418 3.01 -2.53 6.26
N LEU A 419 2.19 -1.90 5.41
CA LEU A 419 1.83 -0.49 5.55
C LEU A 419 0.43 -0.22 6.14
N LEU A 420 -0.45 -1.21 6.16
CA LEU A 420 -1.86 -1.14 6.58
C LEU A 420 -2.23 -2.29 7.54
N SER A 421 -3.42 -2.22 8.11
CA SER A 421 -4.01 -3.28 8.95
C SER A 421 -4.55 -4.47 8.13
N LEU A 422 -4.69 -5.63 8.77
CA LEU A 422 -5.25 -6.86 8.20
C LEU A 422 -6.63 -6.63 7.59
N GLY A 423 -7.49 -5.85 8.26
CA GLY A 423 -8.85 -5.54 7.79
C GLY A 423 -8.88 -4.91 6.39
N SER A 424 -7.86 -4.11 6.06
CA SER A 424 -7.72 -3.47 4.75
C SER A 424 -7.23 -4.43 3.64
N VAL A 425 -6.61 -5.56 4.01
CA VAL A 425 -5.98 -6.50 3.05
C VAL A 425 -6.76 -7.80 2.88
N PHE A 426 -7.60 -8.15 3.85
CA PHE A 426 -8.20 -9.49 3.96
C PHE A 426 -8.94 -9.97 2.69
N ARG A 427 -9.66 -9.09 1.97
CA ARG A 427 -10.33 -9.46 0.69
C ARG A 427 -9.33 -9.88 -0.38
N PHE A 428 -8.25 -9.11 -0.51
CA PHE A 428 -7.20 -9.41 -1.47
C PHE A 428 -6.47 -10.69 -1.09
N LEU A 429 -6.32 -10.96 0.20
CA LEU A 429 -5.74 -12.20 0.71
C LEU A 429 -6.59 -13.43 0.34
N ILE A 430 -7.93 -13.36 0.45
CA ILE A 430 -8.82 -14.44 -0.03
C ILE A 430 -8.65 -14.68 -1.52
N ILE A 431 -8.71 -13.62 -2.34
CA ILE A 431 -8.55 -13.73 -3.80
C ILE A 431 -7.19 -14.35 -4.13
N TRP A 432 -6.14 -13.93 -3.43
CA TRP A 432 -4.79 -14.46 -3.60
C TRP A 432 -4.69 -15.93 -3.23
N LEU A 433 -5.28 -16.35 -2.11
CA LEU A 433 -5.34 -17.76 -1.71
C LEU A 433 -6.03 -18.62 -2.78
N ILE A 434 -7.17 -18.17 -3.32
CA ILE A 434 -7.88 -18.89 -4.40
C ILE A 434 -6.98 -19.04 -5.63
N LEU A 435 -6.30 -17.96 -6.04
CA LEU A 435 -5.39 -17.98 -7.19
C LEU A 435 -4.17 -18.88 -6.96
N LEU A 436 -3.61 -18.85 -5.75
CA LEU A 436 -2.48 -19.68 -5.33
C LEU A 436 -2.85 -21.17 -5.34
N ILE A 437 -3.99 -21.52 -4.74
CA ILE A 437 -4.53 -22.88 -4.71
C ILE A 437 -4.76 -23.39 -6.14
N ARG A 438 -5.34 -22.56 -7.01
CA ARG A 438 -5.55 -22.90 -8.43
C ARG A 438 -4.23 -23.22 -9.14
N GLU A 439 -3.19 -22.40 -8.97
CA GLU A 439 -1.88 -22.67 -9.59
C GLU A 439 -1.21 -23.92 -9.00
N TYR A 440 -1.37 -24.16 -7.69
CA TYR A 440 -0.89 -25.39 -7.04
C TYR A 440 -1.50 -26.65 -7.66
N TYR A 441 -2.84 -26.70 -7.78
CA TYR A 441 -3.52 -27.86 -8.37
C TYR A 441 -3.22 -28.03 -9.86
N LYS A 442 -3.09 -26.94 -10.62
CA LYS A 442 -2.68 -26.97 -12.02
C LYS A 442 -1.28 -27.54 -12.21
N LYS A 443 -0.34 -27.22 -11.32
CA LYS A 443 1.02 -27.80 -11.31
C LYS A 443 0.96 -29.31 -11.01
N LYS A 444 0.20 -29.71 -10.00
CA LYS A 444 0.01 -31.13 -9.63
C LYS A 444 -0.61 -31.94 -10.76
N TYR A 445 -1.65 -31.41 -11.42
CA TYR A 445 -2.31 -32.04 -12.56
C TYR A 445 -1.36 -32.22 -13.77
N LYS A 446 -0.55 -31.21 -14.10
CA LYS A 446 0.46 -31.33 -15.16
C LYS A 446 1.51 -32.39 -14.86
N LYS A 447 1.94 -32.50 -13.59
CA LYS A 447 2.86 -33.56 -13.13
C LYS A 447 2.25 -34.95 -13.32
N TYR A 448 0.98 -35.11 -12.96
CA TYR A 448 0.26 -36.38 -13.07
C TYR A 448 0.10 -36.85 -14.52
N LYS A 449 -0.12 -35.93 -15.47
CA LYS A 449 -0.22 -36.24 -16.91
C LYS A 449 1.13 -36.41 -17.63
N GLY A 450 2.25 -36.45 -16.92
CA GLY A 450 3.57 -36.65 -17.52
C GLY A 450 4.08 -35.47 -18.37
N TYR A 451 3.45 -34.30 -18.31
CA TYR A 451 3.96 -33.13 -19.01
C TYR A 451 5.24 -32.62 -18.32
N LYS A 452 6.32 -32.38 -19.09
CA LYS A 452 7.51 -31.66 -18.58
C LYS A 452 7.08 -30.29 -18.01
N ILE A 453 7.42 -30.03 -16.74
CA ILE A 453 6.96 -28.86 -15.95
C ILE A 453 7.85 -27.63 -16.13
#